data_AF-A0A258ANL4-F1
#
_entry.id   AF-A0A258ANL4-F1
#
_cell.length_a   1.000
_cell.length_b   1.000
_cell.length_c   1.000
_cell.angle_alpha   90.00
_cell.angle_beta   90.00
_cell.angle_gamma   90.00
#
_symmetry.space_group_name_H-M   'P 1'
#
loop_
_entity.id
_entity.type
_entity.pdbx_description
1 polymer ?
#
loop_
_entity_poly.entity_id
_entity_poly.type
_entity_poly.pdbx_seq_one_letter_code
_entity_poly.pdbx_strand_id
1 'polypeptide(L)'
;MKSSHIAWLRDRTHRTKEWLQSKLDEGFDLHHIDGNPENNDPSNIVLLEIYDHQMLHGVEMSQSSCEAVIASRASAALRRGLSEDRRMLGRRSYELRSHGHKWEDVAAMLRQEFPDRKTNASVAYSSAWAYAEDEGVSTEVLFPSKKALRIIR
;
A
#
# COMPACT_ATOMS: atom_id res chain seq x y z
N MET A 1 -6.54 22.57 9.94
CA MET A 1 -5.28 22.37 9.17
C MET A 1 -4.15 22.26 10.17
N LYS A 2 -3.32 21.20 10.11
CA LYS A 2 -2.29 20.92 11.13
C LYS A 2 -1.01 21.73 10.89
N SER A 3 -0.15 21.85 11.91
CA SER A 3 1.17 22.51 11.81
C SER A 3 2.06 21.88 10.74
N SER A 4 2.07 20.54 10.65
CA SER A 4 2.79 19.77 9.63
C SER A 4 2.32 20.06 8.20
N HIS A 5 1.05 20.39 8.00
CA HIS A 5 0.51 20.74 6.68
C HIS A 5 1.06 22.09 6.22
N ILE A 6 1.16 23.04 7.14
CA ILE A 6 1.72 24.38 6.88
C ILE A 6 3.22 24.24 6.56
N ALA A 7 3.95 23.44 7.33
CA ALA A 7 5.36 23.16 7.13
C ALA A 7 5.62 22.51 5.76
N TRP A 8 4.87 21.47 5.40
CA TRP A 8 5.02 20.78 4.13
C TRP A 8 4.79 21.68 2.91
N LEU A 9 3.83 22.61 2.99
CA LEU A 9 3.53 23.59 1.94
C LEU A 9 4.58 24.70 1.81
N ARG A 10 5.34 25.00 2.88
CA ARG A 10 6.28 26.13 2.90
C ARG A 10 7.36 26.05 1.83
N ASP A 11 7.78 24.84 1.47
CA ASP A 11 8.80 24.58 0.46
C ASP A 11 8.22 24.11 -0.89
N ARG A 12 6.89 24.14 -1.03
CA ARG A 12 6.16 23.65 -2.20
C ARG A 12 5.21 24.72 -2.74
N THR A 13 5.79 25.84 -3.18
CA THR A 13 5.08 27.04 -3.65
C THR A 13 4.11 26.80 -4.82
N HIS A 14 4.27 25.71 -5.56
CA HIS A 14 3.38 25.28 -6.65
C HIS A 14 2.16 24.47 -6.17
N ARG A 15 2.05 24.16 -4.88
CA ARG A 15 0.92 23.43 -4.28
C ARG A 15 0.16 24.38 -3.36
N THR A 16 -1.16 24.46 -3.52
CA THR A 16 -2.01 25.27 -2.65
C THR A 16 -2.56 24.44 -1.49
N LYS A 17 -3.17 25.14 -0.53
CA LYS A 17 -3.91 24.51 0.56
C LYS A 17 -5.05 23.63 0.04
N GLU A 18 -5.78 24.11 -0.97
CA GLU A 18 -6.91 23.42 -1.60
C GLU A 18 -6.42 22.14 -2.29
N TRP A 19 -5.26 22.19 -2.96
CA TRP A 19 -4.63 21.01 -3.54
C TRP A 19 -4.26 19.97 -2.48
N LEU A 20 -3.65 20.39 -1.38
CA LEU A 20 -3.29 19.47 -0.29
C LEU A 20 -4.55 18.85 0.32
N GLN A 21 -5.60 19.65 0.54
CA GLN A 21 -6.88 19.14 1.04
C GLN A 21 -7.46 18.09 0.09
N SER A 22 -7.42 18.31 -1.23
CA SER A 22 -7.89 17.30 -2.19
C SER A 22 -7.12 15.99 -2.07
N LYS A 23 -5.80 16.03 -1.82
CA LYS A 23 -5.01 14.81 -1.60
C LYS A 23 -5.34 14.10 -0.32
N LEU A 24 -5.59 14.84 0.76
CA LEU A 24 -6.07 14.25 2.01
C LEU A 24 -7.44 13.56 1.81
N ASP A 25 -8.33 14.19 1.04
CA ASP A 25 -9.65 13.63 0.72
C ASP A 25 -9.55 12.40 -0.21
N GLU A 26 -8.52 12.34 -1.07
CA GLU A 26 -8.16 11.17 -1.89
C GLU A 26 -7.50 10.04 -1.08
N GLY A 27 -7.34 10.21 0.24
CA GLY A 27 -6.78 9.20 1.13
C GLY A 27 -5.26 9.26 1.27
N PHE A 28 -4.64 10.42 1.08
CA PHE A 28 -3.25 10.66 1.46
C PHE A 28 -3.15 11.23 2.88
N ASP A 29 -1.99 11.10 3.50
CA ASP A 29 -1.65 11.74 4.78
C ASP A 29 -0.19 12.18 4.80
N LEU A 30 0.14 13.09 5.71
CA LEU A 30 1.50 13.59 5.88
C LEU A 30 2.21 12.83 7.00
N HIS A 31 3.39 12.31 6.69
CA HIS A 31 4.22 11.52 7.58
C HIS A 31 5.53 12.25 7.91
N HIS A 32 5.89 12.27 9.19
CA HIS A 32 7.21 12.70 9.64
C HIS A 32 8.20 11.53 9.55
N ILE A 33 9.22 11.66 8.71
CA ILE A 33 10.18 10.58 8.40
C ILE A 33 10.90 10.09 9.67
N ASP A 34 11.25 11.01 10.57
CA ASP A 34 11.92 10.72 11.84
C ASP A 34 10.97 10.25 12.96
N GLY A 35 9.67 10.17 12.69
CA GLY A 35 8.65 9.82 13.67
C GLY A 35 8.41 10.87 14.77
N ASN A 36 9.10 12.03 14.71
CA ASN A 36 8.94 13.11 15.68
C ASN A 36 7.95 14.16 15.15
N PRO A 37 6.72 14.24 15.70
CA PRO A 37 5.70 15.16 15.22
C PRO A 37 6.05 16.65 15.44
N GLU A 38 7.01 16.94 16.32
CA GLU A 38 7.47 18.30 16.59
C GLU A 38 8.49 18.79 15.55
N ASN A 39 9.17 17.88 14.83
CA ASN A 39 10.16 18.23 13.82
C ASN A 39 9.51 18.60 12.49
N ASN A 40 9.12 19.88 12.37
CA ASN A 40 8.41 20.43 11.23
C ASN A 40 9.32 20.94 10.09
N ASP A 41 10.50 20.35 9.89
CA ASP A 41 11.28 20.62 8.70
C ASP A 41 10.53 20.10 7.44
N PRO A 42 10.31 20.91 6.39
CA PRO A 42 9.58 20.48 5.19
C PRO A 42 10.19 19.27 4.46
N SER A 43 11.49 19.03 4.65
CA SER A 43 12.22 17.87 4.13
C SER A 43 12.03 16.61 4.97
N ASN A 44 11.65 16.76 6.26
CA ASN A 44 11.29 15.69 7.17
C ASN A 44 9.83 15.24 7.04
N ILE A 45 9.04 15.88 6.14
CA ILE A 45 7.62 15.58 5.97
C ILE A 45 7.36 15.11 4.53
N VAL A 46 6.73 13.95 4.39
CA VAL A 46 6.36 13.35 3.11
C VAL A 46 4.86 13.12 3.02
N LEU A 47 4.30 13.29 1.83
CA LEU A 47 2.90 12.95 1.55
C LEU A 47 2.87 11.50 1.06
N LEU A 48 2.10 10.67 1.73
CA LEU A 48 1.97 9.23 1.45
C LEU A 48 0.50 8.86 1.37
N GLU A 49 0.18 7.76 0.71
CA GLU A 49 -1.16 7.19 0.83
C GLU A 49 -1.39 6.75 2.29
N ILE A 50 -2.61 6.87 2.80
CA ILE A 50 -2.94 6.56 4.20
C ILE A 50 -2.61 5.10 4.55
N TYR A 51 -2.62 4.22 3.55
CA TYR A 51 -2.19 2.84 3.68
C TYR A 51 -0.68 2.75 3.94
N ASP A 52 0.15 3.40 3.13
CA ASP A 52 1.60 3.49 3.33
C ASP A 52 1.92 4.19 4.66
N HIS A 53 1.15 5.22 5.02
CA HIS A 53 1.27 5.95 6.28
C HIS A 53 0.98 5.05 7.50
N GLN A 54 -0.07 4.23 7.44
CA GLN A 54 -0.40 3.27 8.50
C GLN A 54 0.59 2.11 8.57
N MET A 55 1.19 1.71 7.44
CA MET A 55 2.31 0.75 7.44
C MET A 55 3.55 1.30 8.16
N LEU A 56 3.78 2.61 8.11
CA LEU A 56 4.90 3.27 8.81
C LEU A 56 4.62 3.48 10.32
N HIS A 57 3.37 3.73 10.73
CA HIS A 57 3.03 3.93 12.14
C HIS A 57 2.64 2.66 12.90
N GLY A 58 2.24 1.59 12.21
CA GLY A 58 1.81 0.33 12.84
C GLY A 58 2.95 -0.57 13.29
N VAL A 59 4.19 -0.30 12.87
CA VAL A 59 5.36 -1.11 13.19
C VAL A 59 6.63 -0.26 13.16
N GLU A 60 7.36 -0.17 14.28
CA GLU A 60 8.79 0.16 14.26
C GLU A 60 9.52 -0.94 13.46
N MET A 61 9.43 -0.93 12.14
CA MET A 61 10.09 -1.93 11.32
C MET A 61 10.58 -1.30 10.02
N SER A 62 11.90 -1.34 9.85
CA SER A 62 12.59 -1.02 8.60
C SER A 62 11.93 -1.71 7.39
N GLN A 63 12.14 -1.17 6.19
CA GLN A 63 11.54 -1.66 4.94
C GLN A 63 11.70 -3.19 4.73
N SER A 64 12.85 -3.77 5.10
CA SER A 64 13.13 -5.21 5.05
C SER A 64 12.33 -6.04 6.06
N SER A 65 11.91 -5.42 7.16
CA SER A 65 11.19 -6.03 8.25
C SER A 65 9.69 -6.15 7.96
N CYS A 66 9.11 -5.20 7.21
CA CYS A 66 7.71 -5.25 6.79
C CYS A 66 7.45 -6.33 5.73
N GLU A 67 8.34 -6.42 4.72
CA GLU A 67 8.37 -7.54 3.77
C GLU A 67 8.50 -8.87 4.51
N ALA A 68 9.40 -8.98 5.49
CA ALA A 68 9.57 -10.19 6.29
C ALA A 68 8.32 -10.55 7.12
N VAL A 69 7.55 -9.60 7.66
CA VAL A 69 6.32 -9.90 8.43
C VAL A 69 5.17 -10.34 7.51
N ILE A 70 5.00 -9.67 6.38
CA ILE A 70 3.97 -10.01 5.38
C ILE A 70 4.31 -11.36 4.75
N ALA A 71 5.57 -11.56 4.34
CA ALA A 71 6.07 -12.84 3.88
C ALA A 71 5.93 -13.89 4.98
N SER A 72 6.26 -13.61 6.25
CA SER A 72 6.08 -14.56 7.35
C SER A 72 4.62 -14.96 7.56
N ARG A 73 3.67 -14.03 7.40
CA ARG A 73 2.22 -14.33 7.43
C ARG A 73 1.76 -15.14 6.21
N ALA A 74 2.27 -14.86 5.02
CA ALA A 74 2.01 -15.63 3.81
C ALA A 74 2.63 -17.04 3.90
N SER A 75 3.89 -17.14 4.32
CA SER A 75 4.62 -18.39 4.59
C SER A 75 4.00 -19.21 5.73
N ALA A 76 3.38 -18.58 6.73
CA ALA A 76 2.62 -19.28 7.76
C ALA A 76 1.29 -19.86 7.21
N ALA A 77 0.67 -19.20 6.24
CA ALA A 77 -0.48 -19.74 5.52
C ALA A 77 -0.08 -20.91 4.60
N LEU A 78 1.05 -20.79 3.89
CA LEU A 78 1.67 -21.85 3.09
C LEU A 78 2.03 -23.10 3.91
N ARG A 79 2.64 -22.92 5.09
CA ARG A 79 3.00 -24.02 6.00
C ARG A 79 1.80 -24.85 6.49
N ARG A 80 0.59 -24.32 6.38
CA ARG A 80 -0.66 -25.01 6.75
C ARG A 80 -1.45 -25.52 5.53
N GLY A 81 -0.96 -25.27 4.32
CA GLY A 81 -1.73 -25.38 3.09
C GLY A 81 -2.75 -24.23 2.98
N LEU A 82 -2.78 -23.55 1.83
CA LEU A 82 -3.85 -22.61 1.55
C LEU A 82 -5.15 -23.40 1.35
N SER A 83 -6.22 -23.02 2.05
CA SER A 83 -7.55 -23.54 1.71
C SER A 83 -7.89 -23.15 0.26
N GLU A 84 -8.74 -23.94 -0.38
CA GLU A 84 -9.17 -23.69 -1.77
C GLU A 84 -9.75 -22.28 -1.95
N ASP A 85 -10.54 -21.83 -0.98
CA ASP A 85 -11.05 -20.45 -0.88
C ASP A 85 -9.94 -19.39 -0.91
N ARG A 86 -8.84 -19.66 -0.21
CA ARG A 86 -7.74 -18.71 -0.08
C ARG A 86 -6.87 -18.69 -1.32
N ARG A 87 -6.72 -19.84 -2.01
CA ARG A 87 -6.10 -19.92 -3.34
C ARG A 87 -6.91 -19.17 -4.38
N MET A 88 -8.24 -19.32 -4.38
CA MET A 88 -9.14 -18.60 -5.28
C MET A 88 -9.01 -17.08 -5.08
N LEU A 89 -9.12 -16.61 -3.83
CA LEU A 89 -8.96 -15.18 -3.53
C LEU A 89 -7.57 -14.66 -3.90
N GLY A 90 -6.52 -15.44 -3.64
CA GLY A 90 -5.16 -15.06 -3.97
C GLY A 90 -4.91 -14.95 -5.47
N ARG A 91 -5.34 -15.97 -6.24
CA ARG A 91 -5.31 -15.97 -7.70
C ARG A 91 -6.03 -14.76 -8.27
N ARG A 92 -7.27 -14.52 -7.82
CA ARG A 92 -8.09 -13.43 -8.33
C ARG A 92 -7.50 -12.06 -8.01
N SER A 93 -6.98 -11.90 -6.79
CA SER A 93 -6.29 -10.68 -6.38
C SER A 93 -5.04 -10.43 -7.22
N TYR A 94 -4.26 -11.48 -7.50
CA TYR A 94 -3.07 -11.41 -8.36
C TYR A 94 -3.42 -11.02 -9.80
N GLU A 95 -4.44 -11.65 -10.38
CA GLU A 95 -4.92 -11.34 -11.74
C GLU A 95 -5.39 -9.88 -11.84
N LEU A 96 -6.25 -9.42 -10.93
CA LEU A 96 -6.72 -8.04 -10.98
C LEU A 96 -5.55 -7.06 -10.83
N ARG A 97 -4.58 -7.39 -9.98
CA ARG A 97 -3.37 -6.57 -9.85
C ARG A 97 -2.52 -6.57 -11.11
N SER A 98 -2.38 -7.71 -11.81
CA SER A 98 -1.63 -7.80 -13.07
C SER A 98 -2.24 -6.98 -14.20
N HIS A 99 -3.54 -6.69 -14.13
CA HIS A 99 -4.22 -5.77 -15.05
C HIS A 99 -4.09 -4.29 -14.65
N GLY A 100 -3.30 -3.98 -13.62
CA GLY A 100 -3.00 -2.62 -13.19
C GLY A 100 -4.01 -2.00 -12.22
N HIS A 101 -4.98 -2.78 -11.72
CA HIS A 101 -5.93 -2.28 -10.71
C HIS A 101 -5.20 -1.94 -9.40
N LYS A 102 -5.66 -0.88 -8.73
CA LYS A 102 -5.19 -0.52 -7.38
C LYS A 102 -5.80 -1.46 -6.35
N TRP A 103 -5.17 -1.60 -5.18
CA TRP A 103 -5.62 -2.56 -4.17
C TRP A 103 -7.02 -2.27 -3.63
N GLU A 104 -7.44 -1.01 -3.63
CA GLU A 104 -8.79 -0.57 -3.28
C GLU A 104 -9.81 -1.09 -4.30
N ASP A 105 -9.50 -0.95 -5.59
CA ASP A 105 -10.34 -1.43 -6.69
C ASP A 105 -10.42 -2.96 -6.67
N VAL A 106 -9.27 -3.63 -6.49
CA VAL A 106 -9.20 -5.09 -6.33
C VAL A 106 -10.10 -5.54 -5.17
N ALA A 107 -10.01 -4.88 -4.00
CA ALA A 107 -10.83 -5.23 -2.85
C ALA A 107 -12.32 -4.96 -3.09
N ALA A 108 -12.67 -3.89 -3.81
CA ALA A 108 -14.06 -3.59 -4.17
C ALA A 108 -14.63 -4.64 -5.13
N MET A 109 -13.87 -5.01 -6.17
CA MET A 109 -14.24 -6.06 -7.12
C MET A 109 -14.40 -7.42 -6.43
N LEU A 110 -13.49 -7.77 -5.52
CA LEU A 110 -13.59 -9.01 -4.75
C LEU A 110 -14.78 -9.03 -3.80
N ARG A 111 -15.22 -7.89 -3.24
CA ARG A 111 -16.46 -7.82 -2.45
C ARG A 111 -17.70 -7.99 -3.32
N GLN A 112 -17.66 -7.52 -4.57
CA GLN A 112 -18.75 -7.73 -5.51
C GLN A 112 -18.83 -9.20 -5.96
N GLU A 113 -17.68 -9.81 -6.23
CA GLU A 113 -17.56 -11.20 -6.69
C GLU A 113 -17.77 -12.21 -5.56
N PHE A 114 -17.36 -11.87 -4.33
CA PHE A 114 -17.46 -12.72 -3.14
C PHE A 114 -18.07 -11.94 -1.96
N PRO A 115 -19.39 -11.66 -1.96
CA PRO A 115 -20.04 -10.78 -0.98
C PRO A 115 -19.98 -11.31 0.45
N ASP A 116 -19.93 -12.63 0.63
CA ASP A 116 -19.81 -13.26 1.96
C ASP A 116 -18.41 -13.10 2.58
N ARG A 117 -17.43 -12.57 1.81
CA ARG A 117 -16.06 -12.36 2.27
C ARG A 117 -15.87 -10.91 2.67
N LYS A 118 -15.40 -10.71 3.91
CA LYS A 118 -14.91 -9.42 4.39
C LYS A 118 -13.55 -9.12 3.77
N THR A 119 -13.54 -8.76 2.49
CA THR A 119 -12.32 -8.44 1.74
C THR A 119 -12.01 -6.95 1.82
N ASN A 120 -10.79 -6.62 2.19
CA ASN A 120 -10.22 -5.27 2.14
C ASN A 120 -8.89 -5.32 1.38
N ALA A 121 -8.29 -4.16 1.11
CA ALA A 121 -7.04 -4.05 0.35
C ALA A 121 -5.91 -4.92 0.93
N SER A 122 -5.76 -4.96 2.26
CA SER A 122 -4.76 -5.78 2.95
C SER A 122 -5.01 -7.29 2.76
N VAL A 123 -6.27 -7.72 2.81
CA VAL A 123 -6.65 -9.12 2.56
C VAL A 123 -6.38 -9.51 1.11
N ALA A 124 -6.73 -8.63 0.15
CA ALA A 124 -6.46 -8.87 -1.27
C ALA A 124 -4.95 -9.00 -1.54
N TYR A 125 -4.15 -8.04 -1.05
CA TYR A 125 -2.70 -8.02 -1.18
C TYR A 125 -2.03 -9.25 -0.54
N SER A 126 -2.35 -9.57 0.72
CA SER A 126 -1.76 -10.72 1.41
C SER A 126 -2.16 -12.06 0.78
N SER A 127 -3.37 -12.15 0.20
CA SER A 127 -3.80 -13.33 -0.54
C SER A 127 -3.06 -13.45 -1.87
N ALA A 128 -2.88 -12.35 -2.60
CA ALA A 128 -2.12 -12.31 -3.85
C ALA A 128 -0.66 -12.71 -3.65
N TRP A 129 -0.02 -12.23 -2.58
CA TRP A 129 1.34 -12.63 -2.21
C TRP A 129 1.41 -14.13 -1.90
N ALA A 130 0.51 -14.63 -1.05
CA ALA A 130 0.52 -16.05 -0.68
C ALA A 130 0.32 -16.97 -1.91
N TYR A 131 -0.53 -16.56 -2.85
CA TYR A 131 -0.69 -17.23 -4.14
C TYR A 131 0.59 -17.19 -4.98
N ALA A 132 1.25 -16.02 -5.07
CA ALA A 132 2.47 -15.88 -5.85
C ALA A 132 3.59 -16.81 -5.37
N GLU A 133 3.75 -16.93 -4.05
CA GLU A 133 4.69 -17.85 -3.42
C GLU A 133 4.30 -19.33 -3.60
N ASP A 134 3.01 -19.69 -3.48
CA ASP A 134 2.52 -21.07 -3.62
C ASP A 134 2.65 -21.60 -5.05
N GLU A 135 2.37 -20.76 -6.04
CA GLU A 135 2.42 -21.12 -7.47
C GLU A 135 3.78 -20.79 -8.11
N GLY A 136 4.70 -20.16 -7.37
CA GLY A 136 6.02 -19.75 -7.87
C GLY A 136 5.95 -18.70 -8.98
N VAL A 137 4.96 -17.81 -8.97
CA VAL A 137 4.81 -16.71 -9.94
C VAL A 137 5.39 -15.39 -9.41
N SER A 138 5.71 -14.46 -10.30
CA SER A 138 6.44 -13.23 -9.96
C SER A 138 5.69 -12.30 -8.99
N THR A 139 6.35 -11.89 -7.91
CA THR A 139 5.82 -10.91 -6.94
C THR A 139 5.99 -9.46 -7.40
N GLU A 140 6.73 -9.18 -8.48
CA GLU A 140 6.92 -7.82 -9.02
C GLU A 140 5.60 -7.16 -9.42
N VAL A 141 4.62 -7.98 -9.83
CA VAL A 141 3.26 -7.55 -10.17
C VAL A 141 2.56 -6.88 -8.98
N LEU A 142 2.92 -7.28 -7.76
CA LEU A 142 2.33 -6.76 -6.53
C LEU A 142 2.88 -5.36 -6.18
N PHE A 143 4.08 -5.03 -6.69
CA PHE A 143 4.80 -3.76 -6.48
C PHE A 143 5.26 -3.14 -7.81
N PRO A 144 4.34 -2.58 -8.61
CA PRO A 144 4.72 -1.79 -9.76
C PRO A 144 5.28 -0.44 -9.26
N SER A 145 6.51 -0.42 -8.75
CA SER A 145 7.23 0.82 -8.48
C SER A 145 8.42 0.97 -9.43
N LYS A 146 8.35 2.05 -10.22
CA LYS A 146 9.43 2.69 -10.99
C LYS A 146 9.97 1.98 -12.24
N LYS A 147 9.17 1.92 -13.33
CA LYS A 147 9.66 2.20 -14.71
C LYS A 147 8.51 2.30 -15.74
N ALA A 148 7.93 3.49 -15.84
CA ALA A 148 7.33 3.99 -17.09
C ALA A 148 7.47 5.51 -17.26
N LEU A 149 8.41 6.15 -16.54
CA LEU A 149 8.93 7.45 -16.97
C LEU A 149 10.07 7.18 -17.95
N ARG A 150 9.73 7.11 -19.24
CA ARG A 150 10.70 7.31 -20.32
C ARG A 150 11.35 8.67 -20.08
N ILE A 151 12.63 8.68 -19.71
CA ILE A 151 13.47 9.84 -19.93
C ILE A 151 13.64 9.91 -21.45
N ILE A 152 12.89 10.80 -22.09
CA ILE A 152 13.23 11.33 -23.41
C ILE A 152 14.44 12.24 -23.15
N ARG A 153 15.59 11.85 -23.68
CA ARG A 153 16.71 12.77 -23.94
C ARG A 153 16.64 13.18 -25.40
#